data_AF-B1TB08-F1
#
_entry.id   AF-B1TB08-F1
#
_cell.length_a   1.000
_cell.length_b   1.000
_cell.length_c   1.000
_cell.angle_alpha   90.00
_cell.angle_beta   90.00
_cell.angle_gamma   90.00
#
_symmetry.space_group_name_H-M   'P 1'
#
loop_
_entity.id
_entity.type
_entity.pdbx_description
1 polymer ?
#
loop_
_entity_poly.entity_id
_entity_poly.type
_entity_poly.pdbx_seq_one_letter_code
_entity_poly.pdbx_strand_id
1 'polypeptide(L)'
;MNALIPPAVAAATLCMQPIGPAPSAADAWRAARTFAQRGEIDDPAALRSQRIYVFSGAKDTVVSTRVVDQTARFYTLAQVPAANLQYRASPDAGHAFITNRPEDNACGANASPYIDNCGFEQAHDIVRWIYGTPDKPLNPPAAQAGGTLLAFDQRAYDPRRAASLGDTGYAYVPADCERVTCAVHVVFHGCVQNVATVGERMIRGVGYNEIADTNRLIVLYPQVEKSAVNPAGCWDFWGYTSANPLNPDFYRRDAPQMAAVMRMVQRLGAARQ
;
A
#
# COMPACT_ATOMS: atom_id res chain seq x y z
N MET A 1 -26.12 0.59 10.81
CA MET A 1 -25.35 1.84 10.65
C MET A 1 -25.48 2.60 11.96
N ASN A 2 -24.43 2.66 12.79
CA ASN A 2 -24.45 3.53 13.96
C ASN A 2 -24.07 4.94 13.46
N ALA A 3 -25.03 5.86 13.48
CA ALA A 3 -25.09 7.05 12.64
C ALA A 3 -24.29 8.26 13.15
N LEU A 4 -23.29 8.09 14.01
CA LEU A 4 -22.74 9.23 14.76
C LEU A 4 -21.45 9.81 14.17
N ILE A 5 -20.75 9.12 13.28
CA ILE A 5 -19.52 9.63 12.64
C ILE A 5 -19.45 9.14 11.19
N PRO A 6 -19.49 10.01 10.17
CA PRO A 6 -19.28 9.63 8.77
C PRO A 6 -17.93 8.92 8.59
N PRO A 7 -17.79 7.90 7.71
CA PRO A 7 -16.53 7.21 7.47
C PRO A 7 -15.36 8.13 7.14
N ALA A 8 -15.61 9.23 6.41
CA ALA A 8 -14.60 10.25 6.13
C ALA A 8 -14.13 10.99 7.39
N VAL A 9 -15.01 11.21 8.37
CA VAL A 9 -14.63 11.79 9.67
C VAL A 9 -13.85 10.77 10.48
N ALA A 10 -14.27 9.50 10.57
CA ALA A 10 -13.50 8.47 11.27
C ALA A 10 -12.10 8.23 10.64
N ALA A 11 -12.01 8.32 9.32
CA ALA A 11 -10.77 8.24 8.57
C ALA A 11 -9.84 9.45 8.84
N ALA A 12 -10.39 10.68 8.82
CA ALA A 12 -9.62 11.90 8.95
C ALA A 12 -9.32 12.33 10.40
N THR A 13 -10.16 11.96 11.38
CA THR A 13 -10.03 12.44 12.77
C THR A 13 -9.77 11.36 13.79
N LEU A 14 -10.06 10.09 13.48
CA LEU A 14 -9.85 8.97 14.40
C LEU A 14 -8.81 7.97 13.90
N CYS A 15 -8.14 8.22 12.77
CA CYS A 15 -7.13 7.32 12.19
C CYS A 15 -7.59 5.85 12.05
N MET A 16 -8.88 5.59 11.86
CA MET A 16 -9.45 4.22 11.91
C MET A 16 -9.45 3.57 13.32
N GLN A 17 -9.61 4.36 14.38
CA GLN A 17 -9.99 3.94 15.75
C GLN A 17 -11.46 4.26 16.03
N PRO A 18 -12.41 3.46 15.50
CA PRO A 18 -13.83 3.72 15.74
C PRO A 18 -14.17 3.52 17.23
N ILE A 19 -14.91 4.48 17.80
CA ILE A 19 -15.49 4.40 19.15
C ILE A 19 -16.61 3.33 19.19
N GLY A 20 -17.14 2.93 18.02
CA GLY A 20 -18.16 1.89 17.85
C GLY A 20 -17.70 0.73 16.95
N PRO A 21 -18.61 0.06 16.22
CA PRO A 21 -18.23 -1.03 15.32
C PRO A 21 -17.28 -0.53 14.23
N ALA A 22 -16.36 -1.40 13.81
CA ALA A 22 -15.51 -1.15 12.64
C ALA A 22 -16.34 -1.03 11.35
N PRO A 23 -15.83 -0.34 10.31
CA PRO A 23 -16.47 -0.31 9.00
C PRO A 23 -16.78 -1.73 8.50
N SER A 24 -18.04 -1.97 8.11
CA SER A 24 -18.51 -3.31 7.79
C SER A 24 -17.95 -3.80 6.46
N ALA A 25 -17.26 -4.95 6.49
CA ALA A 25 -16.82 -5.65 5.29
C ALA A 25 -17.98 -6.00 4.35
N ALA A 26 -19.16 -6.31 4.90
CA ALA A 26 -20.35 -6.61 4.10
C ALA A 26 -20.91 -5.37 3.40
N ASP A 27 -20.84 -4.19 4.03
CA ASP A 27 -21.20 -2.92 3.40
C ASP A 27 -20.21 -2.57 2.29
N ALA A 28 -18.91 -2.69 2.56
CA ALA A 28 -17.86 -2.49 1.56
C ALA A 28 -18.01 -3.45 0.36
N TRP A 29 -18.34 -4.72 0.60
CA TRP A 29 -18.59 -5.69 -0.47
C TRP A 29 -19.82 -5.33 -1.31
N ARG A 30 -20.92 -4.90 -0.69
CA ARG A 30 -22.10 -4.40 -1.42
C ARG A 30 -21.78 -3.16 -2.25
N ALA A 31 -21.00 -2.24 -1.68
CA ALA A 31 -20.55 -1.04 -2.37
C ALA A 31 -19.69 -1.40 -3.59
N ALA A 32 -18.68 -2.26 -3.44
CA ALA A 32 -17.83 -2.72 -4.54
C ALA A 32 -18.65 -3.31 -5.70
N ARG A 33 -19.64 -4.17 -5.41
CA ARG A 33 -20.54 -4.71 -6.45
C ARG A 33 -21.35 -3.62 -7.16
N THR A 34 -21.81 -2.62 -6.42
CA THR A 34 -22.57 -1.49 -6.97
C THR A 34 -21.68 -0.61 -7.86
N PHE A 35 -20.45 -0.31 -7.41
CA PHE A 35 -19.48 0.46 -8.18
C PHE A 35 -19.08 -0.26 -9.47
N ALA A 36 -18.88 -1.58 -9.40
CA ALA A 36 -18.58 -2.40 -10.57
C ALA A 36 -19.73 -2.39 -11.59
N GLN A 37 -20.99 -2.50 -11.14
CA GLN A 37 -22.18 -2.39 -12.00
C GLN A 37 -22.29 -1.04 -12.71
N ARG A 38 -21.76 0.03 -12.10
CA ARG A 38 -21.70 1.38 -12.68
C ARG A 38 -20.46 1.61 -13.56
N GLY A 39 -19.56 0.63 -13.66
CA GLY A 39 -18.30 0.79 -14.39
C GLY A 39 -17.30 1.73 -13.70
N GLU A 40 -17.43 1.93 -12.39
CA GLU A 40 -16.54 2.80 -11.60
C GLU A 40 -15.25 2.08 -11.20
N ILE A 41 -15.34 0.78 -10.93
CA ILE A 41 -14.21 -0.14 -10.66
C ILE A 41 -14.29 -1.36 -11.60
N ASP A 42 -13.24 -2.19 -11.61
CA ASP A 42 -13.25 -3.48 -12.31
C ASP A 42 -14.15 -4.51 -11.61
N ASP A 43 -14.51 -5.59 -12.30
CA ASP A 43 -15.33 -6.66 -11.71
C ASP A 43 -14.59 -7.30 -10.51
N PRO A 44 -15.16 -7.23 -9.29
CA PRO A 44 -14.54 -7.83 -8.11
C PRO A 44 -14.39 -9.36 -8.19
N ALA A 45 -15.01 -10.04 -9.14
CA ALA A 45 -14.73 -11.45 -9.43
C ALA A 45 -13.25 -11.70 -9.75
N ALA A 46 -12.53 -10.72 -10.29
CA ALA A 46 -11.10 -10.79 -10.54
C ALA A 46 -10.26 -10.90 -9.25
N LEU A 47 -10.82 -10.59 -8.08
CA LEU A 47 -10.14 -10.76 -6.78
C LEU A 47 -9.90 -12.24 -6.45
N ARG A 48 -10.74 -13.16 -6.93
CA ARG A 48 -10.66 -14.60 -6.59
C ARG A 48 -9.32 -15.24 -6.99
N SER A 49 -8.68 -14.72 -8.03
CA SER A 49 -7.38 -15.20 -8.51
C SER A 49 -6.20 -14.48 -7.87
N GLN A 50 -6.43 -13.44 -7.06
CA GLN A 50 -5.36 -12.65 -6.45
C GLN A 50 -4.84 -13.31 -5.18
N ARG A 51 -3.56 -13.08 -4.88
CA ARG A 51 -2.91 -13.49 -3.63
C ARG A 51 -2.77 -12.27 -2.72
N ILE A 52 -3.45 -12.31 -1.59
CA ILE A 52 -3.63 -11.18 -0.69
C ILE A 52 -2.88 -11.45 0.62
N TYR A 53 -2.05 -10.52 1.02
CA TYR A 53 -1.38 -10.51 2.32
C TYR A 53 -1.97 -9.39 3.18
N VAL A 54 -2.37 -9.71 4.40
CA VAL A 54 -2.89 -8.78 5.41
C VAL A 54 -2.04 -8.92 6.67
N PHE A 55 -1.73 -7.80 7.32
CA PHE A 55 -1.00 -7.78 8.57
C PHE A 55 -1.67 -6.86 9.58
N SER A 56 -1.68 -7.25 10.85
CA SER A 56 -2.13 -6.42 11.96
C SER A 56 -1.25 -6.65 13.20
N GLY A 57 -0.87 -5.55 13.86
CA GLY A 57 -0.25 -5.56 15.18
C GLY A 57 -1.28 -5.38 16.29
N ALA A 58 -1.21 -6.18 17.35
CA ALA A 58 -2.13 -6.07 18.49
C ALA A 58 -1.84 -4.87 19.40
N LYS A 59 -0.63 -4.28 19.31
CA LYS A 59 -0.25 -3.04 20.01
C LYS A 59 -0.39 -1.80 19.13
N ASP A 60 -0.99 -1.93 17.95
CA ASP A 60 -1.30 -0.81 17.07
C ASP A 60 -2.38 0.07 17.70
N THR A 61 -1.99 1.30 18.07
CA THR A 61 -2.89 2.31 18.65
C THR A 61 -3.35 3.34 17.63
N VAL A 62 -2.88 3.26 16.39
CA VAL A 62 -3.23 4.17 15.29
C VAL A 62 -4.34 3.55 14.45
N VAL A 63 -4.23 2.32 13.98
CA VAL A 63 -5.26 1.58 13.24
C VAL A 63 -5.68 0.34 14.02
N SER A 64 -6.96 0.24 14.37
CA SER A 64 -7.44 -0.86 15.21
C SER A 64 -7.37 -2.20 14.45
N THR A 65 -6.91 -3.26 15.12
CA THR A 65 -6.99 -4.63 14.58
C THR A 65 -8.41 -4.98 14.10
N ARG A 66 -9.45 -4.48 14.78
CA ARG A 66 -10.85 -4.69 14.38
C ARG A 66 -11.18 -4.12 12.99
N VAL A 67 -10.49 -3.07 12.56
CA VAL A 67 -10.62 -2.52 11.20
C VAL A 67 -9.89 -3.41 10.20
N VAL A 68 -8.67 -3.86 10.52
CA VAL A 68 -7.90 -4.78 9.67
C VAL A 68 -8.61 -6.13 9.48
N ASP A 69 -9.29 -6.63 10.53
CA ASP A 69 -10.12 -7.83 10.46
C ASP A 69 -11.24 -7.69 9.42
N GLN A 70 -11.81 -6.48 9.26
CA GLN A 70 -12.82 -6.21 8.23
C GLN A 70 -12.21 -6.22 6.83
N THR A 71 -10.94 -5.84 6.66
CA THR A 71 -10.21 -5.98 5.40
C THR A 71 -10.05 -7.45 5.02
N ALA A 72 -9.59 -8.32 5.93
CA ALA A 72 -9.50 -9.76 5.67
C ALA A 72 -10.89 -10.37 5.38
N ARG A 73 -11.92 -9.93 6.11
CA ARG A 73 -13.30 -10.36 5.88
C ARG A 73 -13.83 -9.92 4.52
N PHE A 74 -13.48 -8.73 4.04
CA PHE A 74 -13.87 -8.26 2.70
C PHE A 74 -13.36 -9.20 1.61
N TYR A 75 -12.09 -9.61 1.66
CA TYR A 75 -11.53 -10.56 0.69
C TYR A 75 -12.17 -11.95 0.78
N THR A 76 -12.56 -12.38 1.99
CA THR A 76 -13.35 -13.61 2.16
C THR A 76 -14.72 -13.50 1.46
N LEU A 77 -15.41 -12.36 1.61
CA LEU A 77 -16.70 -12.10 0.94
C LEU A 77 -16.57 -11.99 -0.58
N ALA A 78 -15.42 -11.48 -1.05
CA ALA A 78 -15.03 -11.48 -2.46
C ALA A 78 -14.66 -12.87 -2.99
N GLN A 79 -14.74 -13.92 -2.16
CA GLN A 79 -14.46 -15.30 -2.50
C GLN A 79 -13.00 -15.55 -2.91
N VAL A 80 -12.06 -14.77 -2.34
CA VAL A 80 -10.64 -15.14 -2.39
C VAL A 80 -10.46 -16.47 -1.66
N PRO A 81 -9.90 -17.51 -2.31
CA PRO A 81 -9.64 -18.79 -1.66
C PRO A 81 -8.76 -18.60 -0.42
N ALA A 82 -8.98 -19.41 0.63
CA ALA A 82 -8.14 -19.35 1.84
C ALA A 82 -6.65 -19.57 1.52
N ALA A 83 -6.34 -20.41 0.51
CA ALA A 83 -4.97 -20.61 0.02
C ALA A 83 -4.32 -19.36 -0.60
N ASN A 84 -5.13 -18.37 -0.96
CA ASN A 84 -4.71 -17.10 -1.56
C ASN A 84 -4.84 -15.92 -0.59
N LEU A 85 -5.32 -16.10 0.64
CA LEU A 85 -5.43 -15.05 1.65
C LEU A 85 -4.59 -15.39 2.88
N GLN A 86 -3.46 -14.69 3.06
CA GLN A 86 -2.65 -14.77 4.27
C GLN A 86 -2.96 -13.59 5.17
N TYR A 87 -3.46 -13.87 6.37
CA TYR A 87 -3.58 -12.86 7.43
C TYR A 87 -2.58 -13.18 8.54
N ARG A 88 -1.55 -12.33 8.68
CA ARG A 88 -0.56 -12.41 9.74
C ARG A 88 -0.90 -11.43 10.86
N ALA A 89 -1.32 -11.95 12.00
CA ALA A 89 -1.44 -11.17 13.23
C ALA A 89 -0.12 -11.25 14.04
N SER A 90 0.29 -10.13 14.64
CA SER A 90 1.43 -10.07 15.56
C SER A 90 0.98 -9.54 16.93
N PRO A 91 1.17 -10.28 18.03
CA PRO A 91 0.78 -9.83 19.37
C PRO A 91 1.63 -8.66 19.88
N ASP A 92 2.84 -8.47 19.32
CA ASP A 92 3.81 -7.51 19.82
C ASP A 92 3.97 -6.27 18.95
N ALA A 93 3.49 -6.31 17.70
CA ALA A 93 3.67 -5.20 16.76
C ALA A 93 2.74 -4.02 17.08
N GLY A 94 3.29 -2.81 16.99
CA GLY A 94 2.55 -1.55 16.96
C GLY A 94 2.23 -1.11 15.52
N HIS A 95 1.96 0.19 15.34
CA HIS A 95 1.67 0.77 14.03
C HIS A 95 2.97 1.02 13.24
N ALA A 96 3.39 0.06 12.44
CA ALA A 96 4.61 0.20 11.65
C ALA A 96 4.67 -0.77 10.46
N PHE A 97 5.57 -0.47 9.53
CA PHE A 97 6.11 -1.48 8.63
C PHE A 97 7.18 -2.29 9.36
N ILE A 98 7.16 -3.61 9.22
CA ILE A 98 7.96 -4.49 10.07
C ILE A 98 9.25 -4.96 9.39
N THR A 99 10.36 -4.80 10.10
CA THR A 99 11.71 -5.23 9.71
C THR A 99 12.33 -6.14 10.78
N ASN A 100 13.58 -6.56 10.54
CA ASN A 100 14.42 -7.22 11.54
C ASN A 100 15.70 -6.43 11.88
N ARG A 101 15.72 -5.13 11.58
CA ARG A 101 16.95 -4.32 11.64
C ARG A 101 17.15 -3.70 13.03
N PRO A 102 18.33 -3.83 13.65
CA PRO A 102 18.55 -3.38 15.03
C PRO A 102 18.42 -1.86 15.24
N GLU A 103 18.58 -1.06 14.18
CA GLU A 103 18.47 0.40 14.21
C GLU A 103 17.03 0.94 14.12
N ASP A 104 16.06 0.07 13.84
CA ASP A 104 14.65 0.44 13.75
C ASP A 104 13.98 0.42 15.14
N ASN A 105 12.78 1.00 15.23
CA ASN A 105 12.07 1.13 16.50
C ASN A 105 11.79 -0.25 17.14
N ALA A 106 11.55 -0.28 18.45
CA ALA A 106 11.10 -1.49 19.12
C ALA A 106 9.74 -1.94 18.55
N CYS A 107 9.52 -3.25 18.40
CA CYS A 107 8.34 -3.84 17.74
C CYS A 107 6.97 -3.24 18.11
N GLY A 108 6.76 -2.85 19.38
CA GLY A 108 5.49 -2.29 19.85
C GLY A 108 5.35 -0.78 19.68
N ALA A 109 6.22 -0.13 18.90
CA ALA A 109 6.21 1.31 18.75
C ALA A 109 5.07 1.76 17.84
N ASN A 110 4.67 3.02 18.02
CA ASN A 110 3.63 3.68 17.23
C ASN A 110 4.13 5.08 16.86
N ALA A 111 5.37 5.13 16.37
CA ALA A 111 6.15 6.37 16.29
C ALA A 111 6.99 6.42 15.02
N SER A 112 7.31 7.64 14.58
CA SER A 112 8.22 7.89 13.44
C SER A 112 9.53 7.09 13.58
N PRO A 113 10.07 6.52 12.48
CA PRO A 113 9.57 6.61 11.10
C PRO A 113 8.46 5.59 10.77
N TYR A 114 7.82 4.98 11.77
CA TYR A 114 6.84 3.89 11.65
C TYR A 114 7.44 2.68 10.92
N ILE A 115 8.67 2.35 11.31
CA ILE A 115 9.42 1.17 10.88
C ILE A 115 9.96 0.54 12.15
N ASP A 116 9.53 -0.69 12.42
CA ASP A 116 9.75 -1.36 13.69
C ASP A 116 10.43 -2.72 13.49
N ASN A 117 11.42 -3.01 14.32
CA ASN A 117 12.05 -4.31 14.38
C ASN A 117 11.21 -5.28 15.20
N CYS A 118 10.57 -6.24 14.54
CA CYS A 118 9.90 -7.38 15.17
C CYS A 118 10.57 -8.72 14.85
N GLY A 119 11.81 -8.71 14.38
CA GLY A 119 12.59 -9.93 14.11
C GLY A 119 12.23 -10.65 12.80
N PHE A 120 11.50 -10.02 11.88
CA PHE A 120 11.26 -10.56 10.53
C PHE A 120 11.08 -9.44 9.49
N GLU A 121 11.40 -9.74 8.23
CA GLU A 121 11.30 -8.79 7.12
C GLU A 121 9.96 -8.92 6.40
N GLN A 122 9.02 -8.03 6.70
CA GLN A 122 7.66 -8.09 6.16
C GLN A 122 7.61 -7.94 4.64
N ALA A 123 8.47 -7.10 4.06
CA ALA A 123 8.58 -6.96 2.60
C ALA A 123 8.91 -8.30 1.93
N HIS A 124 9.81 -9.08 2.53
CA HIS A 124 10.18 -10.39 1.99
C HIS A 124 8.99 -11.36 2.03
N ASP A 125 8.21 -11.33 3.11
CA ASP A 125 7.03 -12.18 3.25
C ASP A 125 5.91 -11.79 2.28
N ILE A 126 5.66 -10.50 2.10
CA ILE A 126 4.71 -9.96 1.10
C ILE A 126 5.10 -10.44 -0.30
N VAL A 127 6.37 -10.24 -0.69
CA VAL A 127 6.85 -10.60 -2.03
C VAL A 127 6.81 -12.12 -2.24
N ARG A 128 7.22 -12.93 -1.26
CA ARG A 128 7.09 -14.39 -1.34
C ARG A 128 5.64 -14.83 -1.45
N TRP A 129 4.73 -14.19 -0.71
CA TRP A 129 3.31 -14.52 -0.77
C TRP A 129 2.69 -14.19 -2.12
N ILE A 130 3.05 -13.06 -2.73
CA ILE A 130 2.45 -12.61 -3.99
C ILE A 130 3.04 -13.36 -5.20
N TYR A 131 4.37 -13.51 -5.26
CA TYR A 131 5.06 -14.00 -6.46
C TYR A 131 5.56 -15.45 -6.35
N GLY A 132 5.68 -15.99 -5.14
CA GLY A 132 6.17 -17.34 -4.89
C GLY A 132 5.06 -18.40 -4.99
N THR A 133 5.34 -19.49 -5.69
CA THR A 133 4.50 -20.71 -5.70
C THR A 133 5.40 -21.93 -5.49
N PRO A 134 4.86 -23.11 -5.10
CA PRO A 134 5.65 -24.33 -5.04
C PRO A 134 6.44 -24.62 -6.32
N ASP A 135 5.86 -24.32 -7.48
CA ASP A 135 6.49 -24.55 -8.80
C ASP A 135 7.41 -23.40 -9.26
N LYS A 136 7.34 -22.25 -8.58
CA LYS A 136 8.14 -21.06 -8.87
C LYS A 136 8.59 -20.41 -7.56
N PRO A 137 9.57 -21.02 -6.86
CA PRO A 137 10.15 -20.42 -5.66
C PRO A 137 10.91 -19.14 -6.02
N LEU A 138 10.97 -18.20 -5.07
CA LEU A 138 11.79 -17.00 -5.20
C LEU A 138 13.22 -17.27 -4.72
N ASN A 139 14.17 -16.58 -5.33
CA ASN A 139 15.55 -16.52 -4.85
C ASN A 139 15.59 -15.82 -3.49
N PRO A 140 16.58 -16.15 -2.63
CA PRO A 140 16.82 -15.39 -1.41
C PRO A 140 17.11 -13.91 -1.74
N PRO A 141 16.79 -12.98 -0.82
CA PRO A 141 17.15 -11.57 -0.98
C PRO A 141 18.66 -11.39 -1.07
N ALA A 142 19.11 -10.39 -1.82
CA ALA A 142 20.51 -9.99 -1.84
C ALA A 142 20.94 -9.49 -0.45
N ALA A 143 22.21 -9.68 -0.08
CA ALA A 143 22.76 -9.09 1.15
C ALA A 143 22.75 -7.57 1.11
N GLN A 144 22.91 -7.00 -0.09
CA GLN A 144 22.75 -5.58 -0.38
C GLN A 144 22.17 -5.45 -1.79
N ALA A 145 21.17 -4.59 -1.93
CA ALA A 145 20.57 -4.25 -3.22
C ALA A 145 21.61 -3.59 -4.17
N GLY A 146 21.88 -4.22 -5.32
CA GLY A 146 22.89 -3.77 -6.29
C GLY A 146 22.34 -3.01 -7.51
N GLY A 147 21.03 -2.94 -7.66
CA GLY A 147 20.33 -2.20 -8.71
C GLY A 147 20.35 -0.68 -8.53
N THR A 148 19.68 0.01 -9.46
CA THR A 148 19.67 1.48 -9.51
C THR A 148 18.40 2.04 -8.91
N LEU A 149 18.52 3.00 -7.98
CA LEU A 149 17.39 3.82 -7.55
C LEU A 149 17.27 5.05 -8.45
N LEU A 150 16.23 5.09 -9.27
CA LEU A 150 15.92 6.21 -10.15
C LEU A 150 14.95 7.16 -9.46
N ALA A 151 15.30 8.45 -9.40
CA ALA A 151 14.36 9.53 -9.13
C ALA A 151 13.76 10.02 -10.46
N PHE A 152 12.46 10.24 -10.52
CA PHE A 152 11.77 10.72 -11.73
C PHE A 152 10.81 11.86 -11.42
N ASP A 153 10.59 12.72 -12.41
CA ASP A 153 9.59 13.80 -12.33
C ASP A 153 8.18 13.22 -12.31
N GLN A 154 7.58 13.21 -11.13
CA GLN A 154 6.26 12.65 -10.89
C GLN A 154 5.15 13.61 -11.33
N ARG A 155 5.46 14.90 -11.53
CA ARG A 155 4.48 15.91 -11.98
C ARG A 155 3.89 15.58 -13.35
N ALA A 156 4.65 14.88 -14.19
CA ALA A 156 4.18 14.34 -15.47
C ALA A 156 2.94 13.44 -15.32
N TYR A 157 2.74 12.83 -14.15
CA TYR A 157 1.61 11.94 -13.86
C TYR A 157 0.48 12.63 -13.08
N ASP A 158 0.68 13.85 -12.57
CA ASP A 158 -0.35 14.69 -11.95
C ASP A 158 -0.26 16.15 -12.43
N PRO A 159 -0.47 16.40 -13.73
CA PRO A 159 -0.26 17.72 -14.33
C PRO A 159 -1.22 18.79 -13.78
N ARG A 160 -2.36 18.38 -13.22
CA ARG A 160 -3.37 19.26 -12.63
C ARG A 160 -3.21 19.42 -11.12
N ARG A 161 -2.22 18.76 -10.50
CA ARG A 161 -2.02 18.72 -9.04
C ARG A 161 -3.24 18.23 -8.26
N ALA A 162 -4.08 17.41 -8.89
CA ALA A 162 -5.34 16.93 -8.32
C ALA A 162 -5.12 15.73 -7.39
N ALA A 163 -4.02 15.01 -7.54
CA ALA A 163 -3.70 13.84 -6.73
C ALA A 163 -2.83 14.17 -5.50
N SER A 164 -2.42 15.44 -5.33
CA SER A 164 -1.48 15.90 -4.29
C SER A 164 -0.16 15.11 -4.29
N LEU A 165 0.27 14.69 -5.48
CA LEU A 165 1.54 14.01 -5.64
C LEU A 165 2.71 14.97 -5.39
N GLY A 166 3.78 14.44 -4.80
CA GLY A 166 5.07 15.12 -4.75
C GLY A 166 5.69 15.32 -6.13
N ASP A 167 6.71 16.17 -6.20
CA ASP A 167 7.41 16.47 -7.45
C ASP A 167 8.26 15.28 -7.93
N THR A 168 8.80 14.50 -6.99
CA THR A 168 9.71 13.38 -7.27
C THR A 168 9.08 12.07 -6.82
N GLY A 169 9.07 11.09 -7.72
CA GLY A 169 8.80 9.68 -7.41
C GLY A 169 10.07 8.85 -7.58
N TYR A 170 10.08 7.62 -7.07
CA TYR A 170 11.27 6.77 -7.13
C TYR A 170 10.95 5.39 -7.69
N ALA A 171 11.91 4.80 -8.40
CA ALA A 171 11.83 3.41 -8.86
C ALA A 171 13.17 2.72 -8.65
N TYR A 172 13.17 1.61 -7.92
CA TYR A 172 14.31 0.71 -7.84
C TYR A 172 14.26 -0.29 -9.00
N VAL A 173 15.33 -0.33 -9.79
CA VAL A 173 15.44 -1.17 -10.99
C VAL A 173 16.62 -2.13 -10.80
N PRO A 174 16.37 -3.44 -10.61
CA PRO A 174 17.41 -4.45 -10.64
C PRO A 174 18.17 -4.44 -11.97
N ALA A 175 19.47 -4.73 -11.96
CA ALA A 175 20.30 -4.72 -13.18
C ALA A 175 19.75 -5.64 -14.29
N ASP A 176 19.21 -6.81 -13.91
CA ASP A 176 18.57 -7.74 -14.85
C ASP A 176 17.39 -7.10 -15.60
N CYS A 177 16.64 -6.21 -14.94
CA CYS A 177 15.47 -5.54 -15.51
C CYS A 177 15.82 -4.52 -16.59
N GLU A 178 17.11 -4.24 -16.81
CA GLU A 178 17.62 -3.52 -17.98
C GLU A 178 17.80 -4.41 -19.20
N ARG A 179 17.58 -5.72 -19.10
CA ARG A 179 17.77 -6.67 -20.22
C ARG A 179 16.62 -7.64 -20.41
N VAL A 180 15.88 -7.94 -19.35
CA VAL A 180 14.75 -8.88 -19.40
C VAL A 180 13.44 -8.22 -18.98
N THR A 181 12.32 -8.91 -19.25
CA THR A 181 11.01 -8.52 -18.72
C THR A 181 10.98 -8.76 -17.20
N CYS A 182 10.54 -7.74 -16.47
CA CYS A 182 10.35 -7.77 -15.02
C CYS A 182 8.90 -7.45 -14.67
N ALA A 183 8.45 -7.93 -13.52
CA ALA A 183 7.19 -7.46 -12.94
C ALA A 183 7.42 -6.13 -12.21
N VAL A 184 6.34 -5.38 -12.00
CA VAL A 184 6.36 -4.15 -11.19
C VAL A 184 5.65 -4.43 -9.86
N HIS A 185 6.28 -4.06 -8.75
CA HIS A 185 5.70 -4.04 -7.43
C HIS A 185 5.61 -2.58 -6.97
N VAL A 186 4.43 -2.12 -6.56
CA VAL A 186 4.24 -0.73 -6.10
C VAL A 186 4.19 -0.72 -4.58
N VAL A 187 5.06 0.06 -3.95
CA VAL A 187 5.11 0.24 -2.50
C VAL A 187 4.61 1.63 -2.16
N PHE A 188 3.48 1.67 -1.46
CA PHE A 188 2.90 2.90 -0.94
C PHE A 188 3.41 3.14 0.47
N HIS A 189 4.06 4.28 0.71
CA HIS A 189 4.38 4.72 2.07
C HIS A 189 3.10 5.05 2.85
N GLY A 190 3.14 4.97 4.19
CA GLY A 190 2.06 5.43 5.05
C GLY A 190 2.02 6.95 5.19
N CYS A 191 1.05 7.44 5.95
CA CYS A 191 1.04 8.82 6.43
C CYS A 191 2.37 9.16 7.11
N VAL A 192 2.87 10.38 6.95
CA VAL A 192 4.14 10.89 7.51
C VAL A 192 5.38 10.05 7.19
N GLN A 193 5.33 9.22 6.15
CA GLN A 193 6.44 8.40 5.67
C GLN A 193 6.88 8.76 4.23
N ASN A 194 6.43 9.89 3.69
CA ASN A 194 6.95 10.40 2.42
C ASN A 194 8.42 10.83 2.57
N VAL A 195 9.15 10.89 1.46
CA VAL A 195 10.59 11.20 1.46
C VAL A 195 10.90 12.54 2.11
N ALA A 196 10.04 13.56 1.95
CA ALA A 196 10.25 14.85 2.61
C ALA A 196 10.16 14.77 4.15
N THR A 197 9.54 13.73 4.73
CA THR A 197 9.41 13.56 6.18
C THR A 197 10.45 12.61 6.77
N VAL A 198 10.72 11.46 6.14
CA VAL A 198 11.59 10.41 6.71
C VAL A 198 12.78 10.04 5.82
N GLY A 199 13.04 10.82 4.76
CA GLY A 199 14.04 10.48 3.76
C GLY A 199 13.70 9.17 3.05
N GLU A 200 14.72 8.46 2.59
CA GLU A 200 14.56 7.20 1.84
C GLU A 200 14.32 5.98 2.75
N ARG A 201 13.89 6.15 4.02
CA ARG A 201 13.73 5.04 4.97
C ARG A 201 12.70 4.01 4.49
N MET A 202 11.58 4.43 3.87
CA MET A 202 10.63 3.47 3.25
C MET A 202 11.11 2.87 1.93
N ILE A 203 12.11 3.48 1.28
CA ILE A 203 12.64 3.02 0.00
C ILE A 203 13.77 2.01 0.22
N ARG A 204 14.68 2.28 1.17
CA ARG A 204 15.89 1.48 1.41
C ARG A 204 15.90 0.74 2.75
N GLY A 205 15.00 1.10 3.66
CA GLY A 205 14.99 0.61 5.03
C GLY A 205 14.18 -0.66 5.27
N VAL A 206 13.28 -1.01 4.35
CA VAL A 206 12.23 -2.02 4.63
C VAL A 206 12.39 -3.35 3.88
N GLY A 207 13.50 -3.54 3.15
CA GLY A 207 13.85 -4.84 2.55
C GLY A 207 13.27 -5.15 1.16
N TYR A 208 12.47 -4.25 0.56
CA TYR A 208 11.89 -4.52 -0.77
C TYR A 208 12.95 -4.61 -1.87
N ASN A 209 13.96 -3.74 -1.86
CA ASN A 209 14.96 -3.70 -2.93
C ASN A 209 15.80 -4.97 -2.95
N GLU A 210 16.17 -5.48 -1.78
CA GLU A 210 17.01 -6.66 -1.61
C GLU A 210 16.35 -7.93 -2.14
N ILE A 211 15.05 -8.13 -1.88
CA ILE A 211 14.31 -9.27 -2.48
C ILE A 211 13.99 -9.03 -3.96
N ALA A 212 13.75 -7.78 -4.36
CA ALA A 212 13.47 -7.44 -5.76
C ALA A 212 14.68 -7.70 -6.66
N ASP A 213 15.89 -7.43 -6.15
CA ASP A 213 17.15 -7.52 -6.89
C ASP A 213 17.42 -8.90 -7.48
N THR A 214 17.02 -9.95 -6.76
CA THR A 214 17.25 -11.34 -7.15
C THR A 214 16.03 -11.99 -7.81
N ASN A 215 14.92 -11.26 -7.95
CA ASN A 215 13.62 -11.83 -8.36
C ASN A 215 12.94 -11.10 -9.53
N ARG A 216 13.66 -10.25 -10.28
CA ARG A 216 13.15 -9.55 -11.48
C ARG A 216 11.90 -8.72 -11.18
N LEU A 217 11.97 -7.94 -10.10
CA LEU A 217 10.92 -7.02 -9.68
C LEU A 217 11.44 -5.59 -9.74
N ILE A 218 10.81 -4.73 -10.53
CA ILE A 218 10.99 -3.29 -10.40
C ILE A 218 10.12 -2.83 -9.23
N VAL A 219 10.67 -2.06 -8.30
CA VAL A 219 9.89 -1.53 -7.17
C VAL A 219 9.62 -0.04 -7.37
N LEU A 220 8.36 0.32 -7.55
CA LEU A 220 7.91 1.70 -7.72
C LEU A 220 7.49 2.27 -6.36
N TYR A 221 7.99 3.45 -6.02
CA TYR A 221 7.71 4.19 -4.79
C TYR A 221 7.15 5.58 -5.10
N PRO A 222 5.85 5.69 -5.47
CA PRO A 222 5.21 6.97 -5.67
C PRO A 222 5.18 7.78 -4.37
N GLN A 223 5.16 9.11 -4.47
CA GLN A 223 5.16 9.99 -3.30
C GLN A 223 3.92 10.89 -3.27
N VAL A 224 3.24 10.95 -2.12
CA VAL A 224 2.22 11.97 -1.82
C VAL A 224 2.81 13.02 -0.89
N GLU A 225 2.44 14.28 -1.09
CA GLU A 225 2.89 15.40 -0.25
C GLU A 225 1.80 15.90 0.69
N LYS A 226 2.25 16.60 1.74
CA LYS A 226 1.38 17.27 2.70
C LYS A 226 0.61 18.41 2.02
N SER A 227 -0.64 18.59 2.41
CA SER A 227 -1.48 19.71 2.01
C SER A 227 -2.33 20.21 3.18
N ALA A 228 -3.02 21.35 3.02
CA ALA A 228 -3.87 21.87 4.08
C ALA A 228 -4.99 20.89 4.50
N VAL A 229 -5.51 20.11 3.55
CA VAL A 229 -6.56 19.09 3.79
C VAL A 229 -6.00 17.70 4.09
N ASN A 230 -4.68 17.51 3.95
CA ASN A 230 -3.95 16.28 4.24
C ASN A 230 -2.57 16.62 4.86
N PRO A 231 -2.53 17.12 6.11
CA PRO A 231 -1.30 17.61 6.73
C PRO A 231 -0.30 16.49 7.05
N ALA A 232 -0.77 15.23 7.04
CA ALA A 232 0.05 14.05 7.27
C ALA A 232 0.64 13.48 5.97
N GLY A 233 0.23 13.93 4.78
CA GLY A 233 0.73 13.40 3.51
C GLY A 233 0.32 11.94 3.28
N CYS A 234 -0.89 11.57 3.67
CA CYS A 234 -1.46 10.23 3.47
C CYS A 234 -1.92 10.02 2.02
N TRP A 235 -1.99 8.77 1.56
CA TRP A 235 -2.80 8.42 0.39
C TRP A 235 -4.29 8.66 0.65
N ASP A 236 -5.07 8.89 -0.42
CA ASP A 236 -6.47 9.26 -0.33
C ASP A 236 -7.35 8.03 -0.08
N PHE A 237 -7.76 7.86 1.18
CA PHE A 237 -8.73 6.87 1.61
C PHE A 237 -10.00 7.49 2.21
N TRP A 238 -10.17 8.81 2.09
CA TRP A 238 -11.33 9.53 2.64
C TRP A 238 -11.95 10.56 1.69
N GLY A 239 -11.44 10.67 0.47
CA GLY A 239 -11.97 11.51 -0.60
C GLY A 239 -11.46 12.94 -0.62
N TYR A 240 -10.26 13.22 -0.10
CA TYR A 240 -9.75 14.60 -0.11
C TYR A 240 -9.32 15.07 -1.51
N THR A 241 -9.09 14.13 -2.44
CA THR A 241 -8.84 14.42 -3.85
C THR A 241 -10.12 14.40 -4.70
N SER A 242 -11.26 14.06 -4.10
CA SER A 242 -12.54 14.00 -4.80
C SER A 242 -13.10 15.39 -5.11
N ALA A 243 -13.60 15.57 -6.32
CA ALA A 243 -14.21 16.83 -6.75
C ALA A 243 -15.49 17.17 -5.96
N ASN A 244 -16.21 16.15 -5.49
CA ASN A 244 -17.39 16.31 -4.64
C ASN A 244 -17.16 15.62 -3.28
N PRO A 245 -16.86 16.39 -2.21
CA PRO A 245 -16.66 15.82 -0.87
C PRO A 245 -17.88 15.10 -0.28
N LEU A 246 -19.09 15.40 -0.78
CA LEU A 246 -20.32 14.73 -0.34
C LEU A 246 -20.54 13.38 -1.04
N ASN A 247 -19.88 13.16 -2.17
CA ASN A 247 -19.89 11.90 -2.89
C ASN A 247 -18.45 11.53 -3.30
N PRO A 248 -17.63 11.11 -2.32
CA PRO A 248 -16.23 10.82 -2.56
C PRO A 248 -16.07 9.65 -3.53
N ASP A 249 -15.00 9.73 -4.30
CA ASP A 249 -14.80 8.94 -5.51
C ASP A 249 -13.37 8.36 -5.60
N PHE A 250 -12.61 8.43 -4.50
CA PHE A 250 -11.21 8.00 -4.35
C PHE A 250 -10.96 6.51 -4.66
N TYR A 251 -12.00 5.67 -4.65
CA TYR A 251 -11.94 4.23 -4.93
C TYR A 251 -12.04 3.90 -6.43
N ARG A 252 -12.34 4.88 -7.29
CA ARG A 252 -12.61 4.65 -8.71
C ARG A 252 -11.33 4.52 -9.53
N ARG A 253 -11.41 3.81 -10.66
CA ARG A 253 -10.32 3.69 -11.65
C ARG A 253 -9.75 5.05 -12.11
N ASP A 254 -10.59 6.07 -12.16
CA ASP A 254 -10.29 7.43 -12.62
C ASP A 254 -10.01 8.42 -11.49
N ALA A 255 -10.01 7.95 -10.22
CA ALA A 255 -9.63 8.77 -9.08
C ALA A 255 -8.20 9.33 -9.27
N PRO A 256 -7.92 10.59 -8.88
CA PRO A 256 -6.67 11.26 -9.21
C PRO A 256 -5.41 10.44 -8.88
N GLN A 257 -5.32 9.89 -7.66
CA GLN A 257 -4.16 9.11 -7.23
C GLN A 257 -4.06 7.75 -7.92
N MET A 258 -5.16 7.00 -8.00
CA MET A 258 -5.18 5.70 -8.70
C MET A 258 -4.77 5.85 -10.17
N ALA A 259 -5.36 6.81 -10.87
CA ALA A 259 -5.06 7.05 -12.27
C ALA A 259 -3.59 7.49 -12.48
N ALA A 260 -3.03 8.31 -11.59
CA ALA A 260 -1.63 8.74 -11.68
C ALA A 260 -0.66 7.58 -11.50
N VAL A 261 -0.86 6.75 -10.49
CA VAL A 261 0.01 5.58 -10.22
C VAL A 261 -0.12 4.55 -11.35
N MET A 262 -1.33 4.30 -11.85
CA MET A 262 -1.52 3.40 -13.00
C MET A 262 -0.81 3.90 -14.26
N ARG A 263 -0.73 5.21 -14.51
CA ARG A 263 0.09 5.76 -15.59
C ARG A 263 1.58 5.51 -15.39
N MET A 264 2.09 5.56 -14.14
CA MET A 264 3.48 5.21 -13.84
C MET A 264 3.75 3.72 -14.11
N VAL A 265 2.84 2.85 -13.66
CA VAL A 265 2.91 1.40 -13.92
C VAL A 265 2.89 1.11 -15.42
N GLN A 266 1.98 1.75 -16.17
CA GLN A 266 1.91 1.64 -17.63
C GLN A 266 3.20 2.12 -18.30
N ARG A 267 3.82 3.20 -17.82
CA ARG A 267 5.11 3.66 -18.34
C ARG A 267 6.21 2.63 -18.12
N LEU A 268 6.27 1.99 -16.95
CA LEU A 268 7.24 0.91 -16.68
C LEU A 268 6.97 -0.35 -17.50
N GLY A 269 5.70 -0.62 -17.85
CA GLY A 269 5.30 -1.74 -18.70
C GLY A 269 5.41 -1.48 -20.21
N ALA A 270 5.70 -0.25 -20.62
CA ALA A 270 5.84 0.11 -22.03
C ALA A 270 7.17 -0.41 -22.63
N ALA A 271 7.22 -0.58 -23.95
CA ALA A 271 8.47 -0.86 -24.65
C ALA A 271 9.50 0.24 -24.37
N ARG A 272 10.77 -0.15 -24.18
CA ARG A 272 11.86 0.80 -23.98
C ARG A 272 12.00 1.67 -25.23
N GLN A 273 12.08 2.98 -25.00
CA GLN A 273 12.34 3.99 -26.03
C GLN A 273 13.83 4.29 -26.10
#